data_AF-A0A927QDK2-F1
#
_entry.id   AF-A0A927QDK2-F1
#
_cell.length_a   1.000
_cell.length_b   1.000
_cell.length_c   1.000
_cell.angle_alpha   90.00
_cell.angle_beta   90.00
_cell.angle_gamma   90.00
#
_symmetry.space_group_name_H-M   'P 1'
#
loop_
_entity.id
_entity.type
_entity.pdbx_description
1 polymer ?
#
loop_
_entity_poly.entity_id
_entity_poly.type
_entity_poly.pdbx_seq_one_letter_code
_entity_poly.pdbx_strand_id
1 'polypeptide(L)'
;MSERGHIWRQIEELMADAHGRVTLVAPFIKREVLASALSALPATVDDIECITRWVPEEVAAGVSDPEIIELAEEDKRLRIALCPTLHAKLYLTGERCLIGSANLTGKATGRAANANIEILVEAPSAHPEIVRVLAEIEARAVEATPHMAALVRSQAELLKEHRPTASDQPREAQQGWYPVTRRPDALYPYYCGRAQFGRSVKAAIVRDLALLGVPAGLSEAEFSDLIESRLREIPALQALVAGARLSNVELQQALQEETGLTDEQARRTTETIAAWLRHFGRFYTDVGTWEIRHGQELK
;
A
#
# COMPACT_ATOMS: atom_id res chain seq x y z
N MET A 1 11.51 11.37 34.33
CA MET A 1 11.60 12.20 33.11
C MET A 1 12.18 11.32 32.02
N SER A 2 11.45 11.05 30.93
CA SER A 2 12.00 10.31 29.79
C SER A 2 13.17 11.09 29.21
N GLU A 3 14.36 10.49 29.15
CA GLU A 3 15.52 11.11 28.53
C GLU A 3 15.22 11.30 27.02
N ARG A 4 15.31 12.54 26.52
CA ARG A 4 15.05 12.82 25.09
C ARG A 4 16.02 11.97 24.25
N GLY A 5 15.49 11.33 23.21
CA GLY A 5 16.30 10.49 22.31
C GLY A 5 16.76 9.15 22.92
N HIS A 6 16.18 8.69 24.04
CA HIS A 6 16.48 7.36 24.58
C HIS A 6 16.28 6.24 23.55
N ILE A 7 15.15 6.25 22.84
CA ILE A 7 14.84 5.28 21.78
C ILE A 7 15.88 5.32 20.66
N TRP A 8 16.28 6.52 20.21
CA TRP A 8 17.33 6.66 19.21
C TRP A 8 18.66 6.04 19.68
N ARG A 9 19.09 6.35 20.91
CA ARG A 9 20.33 5.78 21.46
C ARG A 9 20.30 4.25 21.51
N GLN A 10 19.19 3.65 21.92
CA GLN A 10 19.07 2.18 21.91
C GLN A 10 19.27 1.63 20.49
N ILE A 11 18.64 2.23 19.48
CA ILE A 11 18.80 1.81 18.08
C ILE A 11 20.24 2.05 17.61
N GLU A 12 20.81 3.22 17.89
CA GLU A 12 22.17 3.60 17.50
C GLU A 12 23.23 2.67 18.12
N GLU A 13 23.10 2.32 19.40
CA GLU A 13 23.95 1.35 20.09
C GLU A 13 23.82 -0.05 19.47
N LEU A 14 22.58 -0.49 19.17
CA LEU A 14 22.35 -1.77 18.49
C LEU A 14 23.01 -1.80 17.09
N MET A 15 22.92 -0.70 16.34
CA MET A 15 23.53 -0.57 15.00
C MET A 15 25.06 -0.52 15.07
N ALA A 16 25.64 0.21 16.03
CA ALA A 16 27.08 0.37 16.18
C ALA A 16 27.80 -0.95 16.48
N ASP A 17 27.13 -1.86 17.22
CA ASP A 17 27.65 -3.17 17.57
C ASP A 17 27.35 -4.27 16.52
N ALA A 18 26.70 -3.91 15.41
CA ALA A 18 26.25 -4.87 14.41
C ALA A 18 27.42 -5.54 13.66
N HIS A 19 27.20 -6.77 13.21
CA HIS A 19 28.14 -7.51 12.38
C HIS A 19 27.40 -8.47 11.45
N GLY A 20 27.94 -8.70 10.25
CA GLY A 20 27.29 -9.53 9.24
C GLY A 20 26.00 -8.88 8.73
N ARG A 21 24.85 -9.45 9.08
CA ARG A 21 23.53 -9.01 8.60
C ARG A 21 22.79 -8.12 9.61
N VAL A 22 22.13 -7.09 9.09
CA VAL A 22 21.18 -6.25 9.81
C VAL A 22 19.81 -6.32 9.17
N THR A 23 18.77 -6.47 9.97
CA THR A 23 17.37 -6.42 9.50
C THR A 23 16.62 -5.33 10.25
N LEU A 24 16.05 -4.38 9.50
CA LEU A 24 15.25 -3.27 9.99
C LEU A 24 13.80 -3.48 9.54
N VAL A 25 12.88 -3.61 10.48
CA VAL A 25 11.46 -3.86 10.20
C VAL A 25 10.64 -2.78 10.86
N ALA A 26 9.93 -1.97 10.08
CA ALA A 26 8.91 -1.06 10.58
C ALA A 26 7.98 -0.64 9.44
N PRO A 27 6.65 -0.51 9.66
CA PRO A 27 5.74 -0.03 8.62
C PRO A 27 6.03 1.41 8.18
N PHE A 28 6.61 2.23 9.09
CA PHE A 28 6.98 3.62 8.79
C PHE A 28 8.47 3.81 8.98
N ILE A 29 9.14 4.14 7.89
CA ILE A 29 10.56 4.44 7.86
C ILE A 29 10.71 5.74 7.11
N LYS A 30 11.44 6.70 7.70
CA LYS A 30 11.77 7.98 7.06
C LYS A 30 13.20 7.98 6.55
N ARG A 31 13.43 8.57 5.37
CA ARG A 31 14.74 8.57 4.71
C ARG A 31 15.84 9.09 5.62
N GLU A 32 15.63 10.23 6.28
CA GLU A 32 16.64 10.86 7.13
C GLU A 32 17.02 10.01 8.35
N VAL A 33 16.06 9.26 8.89
CA VAL A 33 16.27 8.40 10.05
C VAL A 33 16.95 7.10 9.64
N LEU A 34 16.54 6.50 8.52
CA LEU A 34 17.21 5.35 7.94
C LEU A 34 18.66 5.68 7.59
N ALA A 35 18.93 6.78 6.89
CA ALA A 35 20.29 7.22 6.56
C ALA A 35 21.18 7.39 7.81
N SER A 36 20.61 7.90 8.90
CA SER A 36 21.32 8.00 10.18
C SER A 36 21.62 6.62 10.77
N ALA A 37 20.68 5.67 10.70
CA ALA A 37 20.89 4.31 11.20
C ALA A 37 21.97 3.58 10.39
N LEU A 38 21.95 3.74 9.05
CA LEU A 38 22.98 3.20 8.16
C LEU A 38 24.37 3.79 8.45
N SER A 39 24.43 5.08 8.79
CA SER A 39 25.70 5.75 9.13
C SER A 39 26.30 5.28 10.45
N ALA A 40 25.49 4.69 11.34
CA ALA A 40 25.97 4.09 12.59
C ALA A 40 26.51 2.68 12.40
N LEU A 41 26.24 2.03 11.26
CA LEU A 41 26.68 0.65 11.01
C LEU A 41 28.19 0.59 10.74
N PRO A 42 28.91 -0.38 11.33
CA PRO A 42 30.31 -0.60 11.01
C PRO A 42 30.47 -1.15 9.59
N ALA A 43 31.67 -0.98 9.02
CA ALA A 43 32.02 -1.49 7.70
C ALA A 43 32.02 -3.04 7.61
N THR A 44 31.97 -3.73 8.75
CA THR A 44 31.86 -5.20 8.86
C THR A 44 30.47 -5.74 8.56
N VAL A 45 29.46 -4.87 8.45
CA VAL A 45 28.12 -5.24 7.98
C VAL A 45 28.15 -5.27 6.46
N ASP A 46 27.80 -6.43 5.89
CA ASP A 46 27.82 -6.70 4.44
C ASP A 46 26.42 -6.80 3.83
N ASP A 47 25.39 -7.03 4.65
CA ASP A 47 24.01 -7.21 4.20
C ASP A 47 23.02 -6.47 5.11
N ILE A 48 22.21 -5.59 4.51
CA ILE A 48 21.22 -4.78 5.22
C ILE A 48 19.87 -4.98 4.55
N GLU A 49 18.92 -5.51 5.29
CA GLU A 49 17.55 -5.69 4.84
C GLU A 49 16.63 -4.72 5.57
N CYS A 50 15.91 -3.90 4.80
CA CYS A 50 14.95 -2.94 5.32
C CYS A 50 13.56 -3.30 4.81
N ILE A 51 12.69 -3.76 5.71
CA ILE A 51 11.35 -4.22 5.39
C ILE A 51 10.33 -3.21 5.91
N THR A 52 9.51 -2.69 4.99
CA THR A 52 8.52 -1.65 5.25
C THR A 52 7.22 -1.93 4.52
N ARG A 53 6.30 -0.96 4.51
CA ARG A 53 5.16 -0.94 3.60
C ARG A 53 4.96 0.44 3.00
N TRP A 54 4.47 0.48 1.76
CA TRP A 54 4.07 1.73 1.11
C TRP A 54 2.60 1.66 0.74
N VAL A 55 1.80 2.41 1.50
CA VAL A 55 0.37 2.60 1.26
C VAL A 55 0.15 4.05 0.81
N PRO A 56 -0.57 4.30 -0.30
CA PRO A 56 -0.75 5.65 -0.85
C PRO A 56 -1.21 6.69 0.17
N GLU A 57 -2.16 6.36 1.03
CA GLU A 57 -2.71 7.24 2.05
C GLU A 57 -1.68 7.60 3.14
N GLU A 58 -0.79 6.67 3.47
CA GLU A 58 0.27 6.85 4.46
C GLU A 58 1.39 7.73 3.92
N VAL A 59 1.71 7.57 2.64
CA VAL A 59 2.63 8.46 1.92
C VAL A 59 2.01 9.85 1.77
N ALA A 60 0.72 9.93 1.43
CA ALA A 60 -0.02 11.19 1.33
C ALA A 60 -0.08 11.94 2.67
N ALA A 61 -0.24 11.22 3.77
CA ALA A 61 -0.19 11.77 5.13
C ALA A 61 1.23 12.13 5.60
N GLY A 62 2.26 11.75 4.83
CA GLY A 62 3.66 12.03 5.15
C GLY A 62 4.20 11.19 6.31
N VAL A 63 3.62 10.02 6.60
CA VAL A 63 4.14 9.11 7.64
C VAL A 63 5.04 8.01 7.07
N SER A 64 4.79 7.57 5.83
CA SER A 64 5.69 6.68 5.07
C SER A 64 6.52 7.49 4.06
N ASP A 65 7.60 6.91 3.54
CA ASP A 65 8.60 7.59 2.72
C ASP A 65 9.19 6.61 1.68
N PRO A 66 8.66 6.61 0.44
CA PRO A 66 9.17 5.79 -0.65
C PRO A 66 10.56 6.21 -1.13
N GLU A 67 11.02 7.42 -0.80
CA GLU A 67 12.35 7.93 -1.18
C GLU A 67 13.50 7.19 -0.48
N ILE A 68 13.20 6.31 0.48
CA ILE A 68 14.21 5.38 1.04
C ILE A 68 14.82 4.46 -0.02
N ILE A 69 14.15 4.23 -1.16
CA ILE A 69 14.66 3.38 -2.24
C ILE A 69 15.95 3.94 -2.84
N GLU A 70 16.11 5.26 -2.83
CA GLU A 70 17.29 5.94 -3.36
C GLU A 70 18.53 5.66 -2.49
N LEU A 71 18.35 5.37 -1.19
CA LEU A 71 19.45 4.93 -0.32
C LEU A 71 20.00 3.55 -0.74
N ALA A 72 19.18 2.68 -1.34
CA ALA A 72 19.63 1.39 -1.87
C ALA A 72 20.39 1.55 -3.20
N GLU A 73 20.20 2.66 -3.90
CA GLU A 73 21.04 3.01 -5.06
C GLU A 73 22.44 3.45 -4.59
N GLU A 74 22.50 4.19 -3.48
CA GLU A 74 23.70 4.74 -2.84
C GLU A 74 24.54 3.68 -2.08
N ASP A 75 23.89 2.77 -1.33
CA ASP A 75 24.55 1.70 -0.56
C ASP A 75 24.13 0.32 -1.07
N LYS A 76 25.06 -0.39 -1.74
CA LYS A 76 24.81 -1.72 -2.33
C LYS A 76 24.56 -2.82 -1.30
N ARG A 77 24.82 -2.57 -0.02
CA ARG A 77 24.48 -3.50 1.06
C ARG A 77 22.99 -3.46 1.40
N LEU A 78 22.30 -2.36 1.06
CA LEU A 78 20.91 -2.13 1.43
C LEU A 78 19.95 -2.71 0.38
N ARG A 79 19.05 -3.57 0.84
CA ARG A 79 17.87 -4.01 0.10
C ARG A 79 16.61 -3.51 0.81
N ILE A 80 15.67 -2.99 0.04
CA ILE A 80 14.36 -2.59 0.54
C ILE A 80 13.35 -3.64 0.10
N ALA A 81 12.54 -4.14 1.03
CA ALA A 81 11.43 -5.04 0.75
C ALA A 81 10.12 -4.47 1.31
N LEU A 82 9.02 -4.79 0.64
CA LEU A 82 7.67 -4.36 0.98
C LEU A 82 6.86 -5.54 1.48
N CYS A 83 6.29 -5.41 2.67
CA CYS A 83 5.31 -6.33 3.21
C CYS A 83 4.04 -5.53 3.54
N PRO A 84 3.02 -5.52 2.65
CA PRO A 84 1.83 -4.65 2.79
C PRO A 84 1.07 -4.83 4.12
N THR A 85 1.11 -6.03 4.69
CA THR A 85 0.44 -6.36 5.97
C THR A 85 1.33 -6.11 7.19
N LEU A 86 2.51 -5.53 7.02
CA LEU A 86 3.47 -5.30 8.09
C LEU A 86 2.93 -4.31 9.14
N HIS A 87 3.06 -4.68 10.41
CA HIS A 87 2.83 -3.78 11.54
C HIS A 87 3.89 -3.91 12.64
N ALA A 88 4.77 -4.92 12.57
CA ALA A 88 5.83 -5.14 13.53
C ALA A 88 6.86 -3.99 13.52
N LYS A 89 7.51 -3.76 14.66
CA LYS A 89 8.72 -2.95 14.74
C LYS A 89 9.80 -3.79 15.41
N LEU A 90 10.83 -4.11 14.64
CA LEU A 90 11.89 -5.03 15.00
C LEU A 90 13.18 -4.54 14.36
N TYR A 91 14.23 -4.42 15.16
CA TYR A 91 15.58 -4.09 14.71
C TYR A 91 16.49 -5.24 15.13
N LEU A 92 17.17 -5.87 14.20
CA LEU A 92 17.91 -7.11 14.42
C LEU A 92 19.37 -6.93 13.98
N THR A 93 20.31 -7.26 14.86
CA THR A 93 21.74 -7.28 14.55
C THR A 93 22.38 -8.51 15.20
N GLY A 94 22.91 -9.44 14.38
CA GLY A 94 23.50 -10.69 14.87
C GLY A 94 22.59 -11.47 15.83
N GLU A 95 22.99 -11.56 17.09
CA GLU A 95 22.27 -12.31 18.14
C GLU A 95 21.26 -11.48 18.95
N ARG A 96 21.20 -10.16 18.72
CA ARG A 96 20.35 -9.24 19.50
C ARG A 96 19.29 -8.58 18.64
N CYS A 97 18.18 -8.22 19.27
CA CYS A 97 17.17 -7.41 18.65
C CYS A 97 16.56 -6.41 19.62
N LEU A 98 15.97 -5.35 19.06
CA LEU A 98 15.05 -4.45 19.75
C LEU A 98 13.66 -4.61 19.15
N ILE A 99 12.67 -4.83 20.00
CA ILE A 99 11.25 -4.94 19.62
C ILE A 99 10.39 -3.98 20.42
N GLY A 100 9.35 -3.43 19.80
CA GLY A 100 8.41 -2.58 20.53
C GLY A 100 7.50 -1.76 19.64
N SER A 101 7.27 -0.50 20.04
CA SER A 101 6.31 0.38 19.38
C SER A 101 6.96 1.39 18.42
N ALA A 102 8.25 1.66 18.59
CA ALA A 102 8.95 2.70 17.85
C ALA A 102 9.13 2.33 16.37
N ASN A 103 8.59 3.16 15.47
CA ASN A 103 8.93 3.15 14.06
C ASN A 103 10.27 3.86 13.79
N LEU A 104 10.86 3.69 12.60
CA LEU A 104 12.09 4.40 12.23
C LEU A 104 11.78 5.80 11.68
N THR A 105 11.21 6.66 12.54
CA THR A 105 10.78 8.03 12.21
C THR A 105 11.27 9.03 13.25
N GLY A 106 11.35 10.32 12.89
CA GLY A 106 11.84 11.34 13.83
C GLY A 106 10.99 11.45 15.11
N LYS A 107 9.67 11.28 15.01
CA LYS A 107 8.77 11.32 16.18
C LYS A 107 8.97 10.13 17.11
N ALA A 108 9.04 8.90 16.56
CA ALA A 108 9.17 7.69 17.36
C ALA A 108 10.57 7.54 17.98
N THR A 109 11.62 7.98 17.28
CA THR A 109 13.00 7.90 17.79
C THR A 109 13.36 9.00 18.79
N GLY A 110 12.48 10.00 19.00
CA GLY A 110 12.77 11.13 19.88
C GLY A 110 13.60 12.23 19.25
N ARG A 111 13.77 12.23 17.92
CA ARG A 111 14.55 13.19 17.13
C ARG A 111 13.72 14.38 16.62
N ALA A 112 12.44 14.46 16.99
CA ALA A 112 11.54 15.58 16.68
C ALA A 112 11.05 16.26 17.97
N ALA A 113 10.68 17.55 17.88
CA ALA A 113 10.27 18.35 19.03
C ALA A 113 9.06 17.77 19.79
N ASN A 114 8.11 17.16 19.08
CA ASN A 114 6.93 16.50 19.63
C ASN A 114 7.07 14.98 19.45
N ALA A 115 8.04 14.41 20.15
CA ALA A 115 8.32 12.98 20.13
C ALA A 115 7.17 12.16 20.72
N ASN A 116 6.97 10.96 20.18
CA ASN A 116 6.05 9.98 20.75
C ASN A 116 6.63 9.38 22.04
N ILE A 117 5.76 8.87 22.89
CA ILE A 117 6.16 7.97 23.97
C ILE A 117 6.21 6.57 23.37
N GLU A 118 7.39 5.99 23.30
CA GLU A 118 7.62 4.68 22.71
C GLU A 118 8.35 3.77 23.71
N ILE A 119 8.35 2.47 23.41
CA ILE A 119 9.12 1.47 24.14
C ILE A 119 9.89 0.59 23.15
N LEU A 120 11.12 0.24 23.51
CA LEU A 120 11.89 -0.84 22.91
C LEU A 120 12.42 -1.73 24.02
N VAL A 121 12.28 -3.04 23.82
CA VAL A 121 12.79 -4.08 24.70
C VAL A 121 13.80 -4.91 23.93
N GLU A 122 14.94 -5.18 24.56
CA GLU A 122 15.94 -6.07 23.99
C GLU A 122 15.52 -7.53 24.17
N ALA A 123 15.69 -8.33 23.11
CA ALA A 123 15.48 -9.77 23.16
C ALA A 123 16.54 -10.51 22.31
N PRO A 124 16.80 -11.80 22.59
CA PRO A 124 17.65 -12.63 21.74
C PRO A 124 17.02 -12.84 20.36
N SER A 125 17.80 -12.79 19.29
CA SER A 125 17.31 -13.06 17.92
C SER A 125 16.68 -14.45 17.77
N ALA A 126 17.16 -15.41 18.55
CA ALA A 126 16.65 -16.78 18.59
C ALA A 126 15.30 -16.93 19.33
N HIS A 127 14.70 -15.85 19.84
CA HIS A 127 13.40 -15.93 20.51
C HIS A 127 12.33 -16.48 19.55
N PRO A 128 11.52 -17.49 19.93
CA PRO A 128 10.60 -18.18 19.02
C PRO A 128 9.64 -17.25 18.25
N GLU A 129 9.09 -16.24 18.92
CA GLU A 129 8.19 -15.28 18.27
C GLU A 129 8.90 -14.40 17.23
N ILE A 130 10.20 -14.13 17.40
CA ILE A 130 10.98 -13.36 16.43
C ILE A 130 11.21 -14.20 15.18
N VAL A 131 11.64 -15.45 15.37
CA VAL A 131 11.83 -16.41 14.28
C VAL A 131 10.52 -16.61 13.50
N ARG A 132 9.39 -16.79 14.20
CA ARG A 132 8.07 -16.94 13.58
C ARG A 132 7.69 -15.71 12.75
N VAL A 133 7.81 -14.50 13.31
CA VAL A 133 7.43 -13.26 12.61
C VAL A 133 8.35 -12.99 11.42
N LEU A 134 9.66 -13.24 11.54
CA LEU A 134 10.60 -13.10 10.42
C LEU A 134 10.26 -14.06 9.28
N ALA A 135 9.93 -15.31 9.57
CA ALA A 135 9.50 -16.28 8.55
C ALA A 135 8.19 -15.85 7.86
N GLU A 136 7.23 -15.29 8.61
CA GLU A 136 5.99 -14.74 8.03
C GLU A 136 6.24 -13.53 7.14
N ILE A 137 7.18 -12.67 7.53
CA ILE A 137 7.58 -11.51 6.72
C ILE A 137 8.31 -11.98 5.46
N GLU A 138 9.29 -12.86 5.56
CA GLU A 138 10.06 -13.39 4.42
C GLU A 138 9.14 -14.05 3.38
N ALA A 139 8.11 -14.78 3.83
CA ALA A 139 7.15 -15.43 2.95
C ALA A 139 6.24 -14.45 2.17
N ARG A 140 6.14 -13.19 2.61
CA ARG A 140 5.21 -12.18 2.06
C ARG A 140 5.90 -10.95 1.49
N ALA A 141 7.15 -10.72 1.87
CA ALA A 141 7.88 -9.54 1.46
C ALA A 141 8.26 -9.65 -0.03
N VAL A 142 8.10 -8.54 -0.74
CA VAL A 142 8.49 -8.41 -2.14
C VAL A 142 9.55 -7.35 -2.25
N GLU A 143 10.60 -7.60 -3.02
CA GLU A 143 11.65 -6.61 -3.26
C GLU A 143 11.07 -5.32 -3.85
N ALA A 144 11.40 -4.20 -3.23
CA ALA A 144 10.93 -2.89 -3.66
C ALA A 144 11.66 -2.46 -4.93
N THR A 145 10.95 -1.79 -5.84
CA THR A 145 11.54 -1.26 -7.08
C THR A 145 11.35 0.26 -7.17
N PRO A 146 12.21 0.96 -7.94
CA PRO A 146 12.01 2.39 -8.22
C PRO A 146 10.64 2.68 -8.87
N HIS A 147 10.10 1.75 -9.67
CA HIS A 147 8.77 1.87 -10.26
C HIS A 147 7.67 1.87 -9.18
N MET A 148 7.74 0.96 -8.21
CA MET A 148 6.79 0.92 -7.09
C MET A 148 6.81 2.22 -6.28
N ALA A 149 8.00 2.75 -5.99
CA ALA A 149 8.16 4.03 -5.30
C ALA A 149 7.56 5.20 -6.09
N ALA A 150 7.83 5.28 -7.39
CA ALA A 150 7.27 6.32 -8.26
C ALA A 150 5.74 6.22 -8.40
N LEU A 151 5.20 4.99 -8.44
CA LEU A 151 3.77 4.74 -8.51
C LEU A 151 3.06 5.20 -7.24
N VAL A 152 3.51 4.77 -6.06
CA VAL A 152 2.88 5.15 -4.79
C VAL A 152 2.99 6.65 -4.53
N ARG A 153 4.09 7.30 -4.95
CA ARG A 153 4.22 8.77 -4.93
C ARG A 153 3.15 9.43 -5.80
N SER A 154 2.96 8.93 -7.03
CA SER A 154 1.94 9.47 -7.94
C SER A 154 0.52 9.29 -7.40
N GLN A 155 0.23 8.15 -6.75
CA GLN A 155 -1.04 7.92 -6.06
C GLN A 155 -1.21 8.88 -4.88
N ALA A 156 -0.17 9.07 -4.08
CA ALA A 156 -0.20 9.95 -2.92
C ALA A 156 -0.43 11.42 -3.29
N GLU A 157 0.22 11.93 -4.35
CA GLU A 157 -0.03 13.30 -4.83
C GLU A 157 -1.47 13.48 -5.30
N LEU A 158 -2.02 12.50 -6.04
CA LEU A 158 -3.43 12.52 -6.43
C LEU A 158 -4.35 12.57 -5.20
N LEU A 159 -4.09 11.75 -4.18
CA LEU A 159 -4.89 11.75 -2.95
C LEU A 159 -4.78 13.08 -2.18
N LYS A 160 -3.63 13.76 -2.20
CA LYS A 160 -3.47 15.10 -1.61
C LYS A 160 -4.31 16.14 -2.34
N GLU A 161 -4.33 16.11 -3.67
CA GLU A 161 -5.14 17.02 -4.50
C GLU A 161 -6.65 16.83 -4.27
N HIS A 162 -7.09 15.61 -3.98
CA HIS A 162 -8.51 15.28 -3.73
C HIS A 162 -8.93 15.43 -2.26
N ARG A 163 -7.99 15.72 -1.35
CA ARG A 163 -8.34 15.93 0.06
C ARG A 163 -8.97 17.33 0.18
N PRO A 164 -10.21 17.47 0.69
CA PRO A 164 -10.81 18.77 0.89
C PRO A 164 -9.92 19.60 1.82
N THR A 165 -9.60 20.84 1.43
CA THR A 165 -8.97 21.80 2.32
C THR A 165 -9.83 21.93 3.58
N ALA A 166 -9.20 21.88 4.75
CA ALA A 166 -9.85 21.79 6.07
C ALA A 166 -10.78 22.98 6.43
N SER A 167 -11.10 23.87 5.49
CA SER A 167 -11.97 25.03 5.67
C SER A 167 -13.37 24.90 5.08
N ASP A 168 -13.71 23.83 4.36
CA ASP A 168 -15.05 23.69 3.77
C ASP A 168 -15.94 22.72 4.54
N GLN A 169 -17.21 23.11 4.59
CA GLN A 169 -18.33 22.66 5.42
C GLN A 169 -18.61 21.14 5.43
N PRO A 170 -19.48 20.64 6.34
CA PRO A 170 -19.59 19.23 6.61
C PRO A 170 -20.23 18.46 5.45
N ARG A 171 -19.51 17.42 4.99
CA ARG A 171 -20.01 16.26 4.24
C ARG A 171 -20.85 16.60 3.00
N GLU A 172 -20.19 17.08 1.95
CA GLU A 172 -20.52 16.51 0.64
C GLU A 172 -20.17 15.02 0.74
N ALA A 173 -21.17 14.16 0.58
CA ALA A 173 -21.02 12.71 0.65
C ALA A 173 -19.78 12.31 -0.17
N GLN A 174 -18.90 11.53 0.44
CA GLN A 174 -17.78 10.90 -0.26
C GLN A 174 -18.34 10.31 -1.56
N GLN A 175 -18.08 10.95 -2.70
CA GLN A 175 -18.43 10.37 -3.99
C GLN A 175 -17.68 9.04 -4.03
N GLY A 176 -18.44 7.94 -4.01
CA GLY A 176 -17.87 6.60 -4.02
C GLY A 176 -16.91 6.44 -5.19
N TRP A 177 -15.87 5.63 -5.01
CA TRP A 177 -14.97 5.31 -6.11
C TRP A 177 -15.75 4.55 -7.20
N TYR A 178 -15.57 4.99 -8.44
CA TYR A 178 -15.99 4.28 -9.65
C TYR A 178 -14.80 4.15 -10.60
N PRO A 179 -14.61 2.96 -11.22
CA PRO A 179 -13.50 2.72 -12.12
C PRO A 179 -13.59 3.62 -13.36
N VAL A 180 -12.46 4.20 -13.79
CA VAL A 180 -12.39 5.04 -14.99
C VAL A 180 -11.60 4.40 -16.13
N THR A 181 -10.65 3.50 -15.86
CA THR A 181 -9.98 2.75 -16.93
C THR A 181 -10.91 1.67 -17.48
N ARG A 182 -11.07 1.63 -18.81
CA ARG A 182 -11.77 0.52 -19.51
C ARG A 182 -10.90 -0.71 -19.71
N ARG A 183 -9.67 -0.68 -19.21
CA ARG A 183 -8.67 -1.72 -19.36
C ARG A 183 -8.27 -2.28 -17.99
N PRO A 184 -9.13 -3.07 -17.34
CA PRO A 184 -8.78 -3.71 -16.08
C PRO A 184 -7.57 -4.66 -16.24
N ASP A 185 -7.41 -5.26 -17.43
CA ASP A 185 -6.25 -6.07 -17.83
C ASP A 185 -4.91 -5.32 -17.76
N ALA A 186 -4.93 -3.99 -17.85
CA ALA A 186 -3.73 -3.16 -17.84
C ALA A 186 -3.26 -2.81 -16.42
N LEU A 187 -4.10 -2.99 -15.39
CA LEU A 187 -3.82 -2.54 -14.03
C LEU A 187 -2.64 -3.26 -13.40
N TYR A 188 -2.69 -4.60 -13.34
CA TYR A 188 -1.64 -5.37 -12.66
C TYR A 188 -0.28 -5.32 -13.41
N PRO A 189 -0.21 -5.45 -14.75
CA PRO A 189 1.05 -5.26 -15.48
C PRO A 189 1.66 -3.87 -15.28
N TYR A 190 0.84 -2.81 -15.24
CA TYR A 190 1.31 -1.46 -14.93
C TYR A 190 1.78 -1.35 -13.48
N TYR A 191 1.02 -1.90 -12.54
CA TYR A 191 1.33 -1.91 -11.11
C TYR A 191 2.69 -2.54 -10.82
N CYS A 192 3.01 -3.67 -11.48
CA CYS A 192 4.32 -4.32 -11.38
C CYS A 192 5.44 -3.66 -12.19
N GLY A 193 5.18 -2.59 -12.94
CA GLY A 193 6.17 -1.96 -13.81
C GLY A 193 6.55 -2.75 -15.06
N ARG A 194 5.72 -3.74 -15.43
CA ARG A 194 5.95 -4.64 -16.58
C ARG A 194 5.35 -4.11 -17.89
N ALA A 195 4.52 -3.08 -17.82
CA ALA A 195 3.87 -2.48 -18.98
C ALA A 195 3.92 -0.95 -18.94
N GLN A 196 4.02 -0.35 -20.12
CA GLN A 196 3.96 1.10 -20.32
C GLN A 196 2.75 1.46 -21.16
N PHE A 197 2.13 2.59 -20.84
CA PHE A 197 0.93 3.08 -21.50
C PHE A 197 1.05 4.57 -21.82
N GLY A 198 0.29 5.01 -22.81
CA GLY A 198 0.15 6.44 -23.12
C GLY A 198 -0.38 7.24 -21.93
N ARG A 199 -0.11 8.55 -21.91
CA ARG A 199 -0.38 9.45 -20.77
C ARG A 199 -1.82 9.37 -20.25
N SER A 200 -2.82 9.31 -21.13
CA SER A 200 -4.23 9.26 -20.74
C SER A 200 -4.61 7.96 -20.02
N VAL A 201 -4.16 6.81 -20.56
CA VAL A 201 -4.39 5.49 -19.95
C VAL A 201 -3.66 5.38 -18.62
N LYS A 202 -2.41 5.86 -18.56
CA LYS A 202 -1.63 5.92 -17.33
C LYS A 202 -2.34 6.73 -16.24
N ALA A 203 -2.87 7.91 -16.58
CA ALA A 203 -3.59 8.75 -15.63
C ALA A 203 -4.85 8.07 -15.08
N ALA A 204 -5.63 7.39 -15.93
CA ALA A 204 -6.80 6.62 -15.50
C ALA A 204 -6.42 5.47 -14.55
N ILE A 205 -5.39 4.70 -14.90
CA ILE A 205 -4.87 3.60 -14.06
C ILE A 205 -4.40 4.14 -12.70
N VAL A 206 -3.58 5.19 -12.68
CA VAL A 206 -3.07 5.77 -11.43
C VAL A 206 -4.21 6.28 -10.55
N ARG A 207 -5.22 6.94 -11.15
CA ARG A 207 -6.42 7.37 -10.42
C ARG A 207 -7.15 6.21 -9.77
N ASP A 208 -7.42 5.16 -10.53
CA ASP A 208 -8.14 3.99 -9.99
C ASP A 208 -7.34 3.33 -8.87
N LEU A 209 -6.04 3.06 -9.08
CA LEU A 209 -5.17 2.49 -8.05
C LEU A 209 -5.08 3.36 -6.79
N ALA A 210 -5.06 4.69 -6.93
CA ALA A 210 -5.01 5.62 -5.82
C ALA A 210 -6.30 5.58 -4.99
N LEU A 211 -7.46 5.68 -5.64
CA LEU A 211 -8.77 5.70 -4.96
C LEU A 211 -9.15 4.34 -4.38
N LEU A 212 -8.61 3.24 -4.93
CA LEU A 212 -8.71 1.89 -4.37
C LEU A 212 -7.85 1.68 -3.11
N GLY A 213 -6.88 2.57 -2.86
CA GLY A 213 -5.92 2.45 -1.76
C GLY A 213 -5.01 1.23 -1.91
N VAL A 214 -4.61 0.89 -3.14
CA VAL A 214 -3.79 -0.30 -3.40
C VAL A 214 -2.36 -0.09 -2.88
N PRO A 215 -1.89 -0.84 -1.88
CA PRO A 215 -0.51 -0.77 -1.40
C PRO A 215 0.46 -1.33 -2.43
N ALA A 216 1.72 -0.90 -2.40
CA ALA A 216 2.77 -1.46 -3.25
C ALA A 216 3.28 -2.81 -2.71
N GLY A 217 3.60 -3.75 -3.61
CA GLY A 217 4.16 -5.06 -3.27
C GLY A 217 3.17 -6.23 -3.12
N LEU A 218 1.91 -6.10 -3.55
CA LEU A 218 0.94 -7.20 -3.58
C LEU A 218 1.25 -8.18 -4.71
N SER A 219 0.98 -9.47 -4.45
CA SER A 219 0.88 -10.49 -5.49
C SER A 219 -0.37 -10.28 -6.37
N GLU A 220 -0.44 -10.97 -7.51
CA GLU A 220 -1.58 -10.85 -8.44
C GLU A 220 -2.89 -11.30 -7.82
N ALA A 221 -2.83 -12.36 -7.01
CA ALA A 221 -3.99 -12.87 -6.28
C ALA A 221 -4.47 -11.86 -5.24
N GLU A 222 -3.59 -11.35 -4.38
CA GLU A 222 -3.95 -10.35 -3.36
C GLU A 222 -4.43 -9.03 -3.99
N PHE A 223 -3.81 -8.61 -5.10
CA PHE A 223 -4.22 -7.44 -5.87
C PHE A 223 -5.64 -7.62 -6.43
N SER A 224 -5.93 -8.78 -7.01
CA SER A 224 -7.23 -9.10 -7.58
C SER A 224 -8.31 -9.20 -6.50
N ASP A 225 -8.01 -9.88 -5.38
CA ASP A 225 -8.91 -10.01 -4.23
C ASP A 225 -9.24 -8.64 -3.62
N LEU A 226 -8.25 -7.74 -3.50
CA LEU A 226 -8.46 -6.38 -3.03
C LEU A 226 -9.39 -5.60 -3.96
N ILE A 227 -9.16 -5.66 -5.27
CA ILE A 227 -10.01 -4.97 -6.25
C ILE A 227 -11.42 -5.55 -6.23
N GLU A 228 -11.57 -6.87 -6.19
CA GLU A 228 -12.89 -7.51 -6.08
C GLU A 228 -13.63 -7.05 -4.82
N SER A 229 -12.95 -7.00 -3.67
CA SER A 229 -13.52 -6.48 -2.42
C SER A 229 -14.02 -5.04 -2.59
N ARG A 230 -13.23 -4.17 -3.23
CA ARG A 230 -13.61 -2.76 -3.47
C ARG A 230 -14.76 -2.61 -4.46
N LEU A 231 -14.83 -3.45 -5.49
CA LEU A 231 -15.98 -3.47 -6.40
C LEU A 231 -17.27 -3.85 -5.63
N ARG A 232 -17.20 -4.77 -4.68
CA ARG A 232 -18.34 -5.17 -3.84
C ARG A 232 -18.82 -4.07 -2.88
N GLU A 233 -17.99 -3.06 -2.61
CA GLU A 233 -18.35 -1.90 -1.80
C GLU A 233 -19.14 -0.84 -2.59
N ILE A 234 -19.21 -0.94 -3.93
CA ILE A 234 -19.98 0.00 -4.75
C ILE A 234 -21.49 -0.12 -4.41
N PRO A 235 -22.17 0.97 -4.00
CA PRO A 235 -23.57 0.91 -3.61
C PRO A 235 -24.50 0.40 -4.73
N ALA A 236 -24.30 0.88 -5.96
CA ALA A 236 -25.03 0.40 -7.14
C ALA A 236 -24.87 -1.12 -7.43
N LEU A 237 -23.90 -1.81 -6.80
CA LEU A 237 -23.68 -3.25 -6.94
C LEU A 237 -24.24 -4.09 -5.78
N GLN A 238 -24.83 -3.48 -4.75
CA GLN A 238 -25.29 -4.22 -3.56
C GLN A 238 -26.32 -5.31 -3.88
N ALA A 239 -27.23 -5.07 -4.84
CA ALA A 239 -28.18 -6.08 -5.29
C ALA A 239 -27.47 -7.33 -5.86
N LEU A 240 -26.43 -7.12 -6.67
CA LEU A 240 -25.61 -8.19 -7.24
C LEU A 240 -24.81 -8.92 -6.15
N VAL A 241 -24.28 -8.19 -5.17
CA VAL A 241 -23.56 -8.77 -4.02
C VAL A 241 -24.48 -9.63 -3.15
N ALA A 242 -25.75 -9.25 -3.01
CA ALA A 242 -26.78 -10.01 -2.31
C ALA A 242 -27.27 -11.26 -3.08
N GLY A 243 -26.73 -11.54 -4.27
CA GLY A 243 -27.08 -12.71 -5.08
C GLY A 243 -28.26 -12.50 -6.03
N ALA A 244 -28.77 -11.26 -6.15
CA ALA A 244 -29.74 -10.92 -7.19
C ALA A 244 -29.07 -10.79 -8.56
N ARG A 245 -29.88 -10.75 -9.61
CA ARG A 245 -29.42 -10.37 -10.95
C ARG A 245 -29.45 -8.86 -11.07
N LEU A 246 -28.54 -8.31 -11.85
CA LEU A 246 -28.51 -6.88 -12.16
C LEU A 246 -28.33 -6.70 -13.66
N SER A 247 -29.33 -6.13 -14.32
CA SER A 247 -29.24 -5.73 -15.71
C SER A 247 -28.41 -4.47 -15.87
N ASN A 248 -27.85 -4.26 -17.07
CA ASN A 248 -27.13 -3.01 -17.37
C ASN A 248 -28.02 -1.76 -17.23
N VAL A 249 -29.33 -1.88 -17.46
CA VAL A 249 -30.28 -0.77 -17.33
C VAL A 249 -30.49 -0.41 -15.86
N GLU A 250 -30.66 -1.40 -14.98
CA GLU A 250 -30.80 -1.18 -13.53
C GLU A 250 -29.51 -0.57 -12.94
N LEU A 251 -28.33 -1.06 -13.36
CA LEU A 251 -27.06 -0.47 -12.93
C LEU A 251 -26.91 0.98 -13.43
N GLN A 252 -27.30 1.27 -14.67
CA GLN A 252 -27.26 2.63 -15.20
C GLN A 252 -28.20 3.58 -14.43
N GLN A 253 -29.42 3.13 -14.12
CA GLN A 253 -30.39 3.89 -13.32
C GLN A 253 -29.87 4.16 -11.91
N ALA A 254 -29.35 3.13 -11.22
CA ALA A 254 -28.76 3.27 -9.89
C ALA A 254 -27.60 4.30 -9.90
N LEU A 255 -26.73 4.26 -10.92
CA LEU A 255 -25.66 5.24 -11.06
C LEU A 255 -26.20 6.66 -11.28
N GLN A 256 -27.23 6.85 -12.12
CA GLN A 256 -27.85 8.17 -12.32
C GLN A 256 -28.43 8.73 -11.01
N GLU A 257 -29.13 7.90 -10.25
CA GLU A 257 -29.75 8.28 -8.98
C GLU A 257 -28.72 8.61 -7.90
N GLU A 258 -27.65 7.81 -7.78
CA GLU A 258 -26.64 7.98 -6.73
C GLU A 258 -25.63 9.09 -7.00
N THR A 259 -25.30 9.35 -8.26
CA THR A 259 -24.18 10.21 -8.64
C THR A 259 -24.56 11.43 -9.49
N GLY A 260 -25.80 11.48 -10.00
CA GLY A 260 -26.27 12.56 -10.86
C GLY A 260 -25.64 12.57 -12.26
N LEU A 261 -25.04 11.46 -12.70
CA LEU A 261 -24.43 11.33 -14.03
C LEU A 261 -25.47 11.46 -15.15
N THR A 262 -25.05 12.01 -16.29
CA THR A 262 -25.88 12.02 -17.50
C THR A 262 -26.05 10.61 -18.06
N ASP A 263 -27.04 10.42 -18.93
CA ASP A 263 -27.30 9.12 -19.55
C ASP A 263 -26.08 8.51 -20.24
N GLU A 264 -25.36 9.32 -21.01
CA GLU A 264 -24.14 8.88 -21.66
C GLU A 264 -23.03 8.52 -20.66
N GLN A 265 -22.87 9.30 -19.59
CA GLN A 265 -21.85 9.03 -18.57
C GLN A 265 -22.16 7.78 -17.76
N ALA A 266 -23.43 7.60 -17.35
CA ALA A 266 -23.88 6.43 -16.62
C ALA A 266 -23.70 5.16 -17.46
N ARG A 267 -24.12 5.18 -18.74
CA ARG A 267 -23.89 4.06 -19.67
C ARG A 267 -22.41 3.68 -19.79
N ARG A 268 -21.54 4.67 -19.98
CA ARG A 268 -20.08 4.45 -20.07
C ARG A 268 -19.50 3.88 -18.78
N THR A 269 -20.02 4.30 -17.63
CA THR A 269 -19.57 3.83 -16.30
C THR A 269 -20.05 2.40 -16.07
N THR A 270 -21.29 2.07 -16.42
CA THR A 270 -21.84 0.70 -16.42
C THR A 270 -20.98 -0.25 -17.26
N GLU A 271 -20.64 0.12 -18.51
CA GLU A 271 -19.78 -0.68 -19.38
C GLU A 271 -18.39 -0.92 -18.75
N THR A 272 -17.87 0.10 -18.05
CA THR A 272 -16.56 0.03 -17.38
C THR A 272 -16.62 -0.89 -16.17
N ILE A 273 -17.62 -0.75 -15.30
CA ILE A 273 -17.85 -1.65 -14.16
C ILE A 273 -18.00 -3.10 -14.64
N ALA A 274 -18.79 -3.34 -15.70
CA ALA A 274 -18.97 -4.68 -16.24
C ALA A 274 -17.66 -5.29 -16.77
N ALA A 275 -16.76 -4.48 -17.35
CA ALA A 275 -15.43 -4.95 -17.74
C ALA A 275 -14.58 -5.34 -16.52
N TRP A 276 -14.62 -4.54 -15.44
CA TRP A 276 -13.89 -4.82 -14.21
C TRP A 276 -14.42 -6.05 -13.47
N LEU A 277 -15.74 -6.20 -13.35
CA LEU A 277 -16.37 -7.35 -12.72
C LEU A 277 -16.02 -8.66 -13.44
N ARG A 278 -15.96 -8.65 -14.78
CA ARG A 278 -15.53 -9.81 -15.57
C ARG A 278 -14.04 -10.14 -15.41
N HIS A 279 -13.20 -9.14 -15.15
CA HIS A 279 -11.76 -9.34 -15.04
C HIS A 279 -11.33 -9.78 -13.65
N PHE A 280 -11.82 -9.10 -12.61
CA PHE A 280 -11.40 -9.32 -11.22
C PHE A 280 -12.36 -10.19 -10.42
N GLY A 281 -13.65 -10.17 -10.75
CA GLY A 281 -14.64 -10.87 -9.96
C GLY A 281 -15.03 -12.22 -10.54
N ARG A 282 -15.72 -12.99 -9.70
CA ARG A 282 -16.52 -14.14 -10.15
C ARG A 282 -17.87 -13.62 -10.66
N PHE A 283 -17.82 -12.81 -11.72
CA PHE A 283 -19.02 -12.34 -12.39
C PHE A 283 -18.90 -12.59 -13.88
N TYR A 284 -20.02 -12.96 -14.50
CA TYR A 284 -20.12 -13.08 -15.95
C TYR A 284 -21.34 -12.32 -16.46
N THR A 285 -21.26 -11.90 -17.72
CA THR A 285 -22.38 -11.26 -18.42
C THR A 285 -23.04 -12.32 -19.29
N ASP A 286 -24.31 -12.61 -19.03
CA ASP A 286 -25.10 -13.47 -19.91
C ASP A 286 -25.37 -12.72 -21.22
N VAL A 287 -24.75 -13.17 -22.32
CA VAL A 287 -24.82 -12.48 -23.63
C VAL A 287 -26.25 -12.47 -24.19
N GLY A 288 -27.11 -13.40 -23.77
CA GLY A 288 -28.51 -13.46 -24.20
C GLY A 288 -29.39 -12.42 -23.51
N THR A 289 -29.13 -12.13 -22.23
CA THR A 289 -29.97 -11.25 -21.42
C THR A 289 -29.32 -9.92 -21.04
N TRP A 290 -28.03 -9.74 -21.31
CA TRP A 290 -27.22 -8.60 -20.86
C TRP A 290 -27.30 -8.37 -19.34
N GLU A 291 -27.46 -9.45 -18.59
CA GLU A 291 -27.50 -9.46 -17.13
C GLU A 291 -26.12 -9.82 -16.55
N ILE A 292 -25.73 -9.13 -15.49
CA ILE A 292 -24.56 -9.48 -14.69
C ILE A 292 -25.00 -10.46 -13.61
N ARG A 293 -24.28 -11.58 -13.48
CA ARG A 293 -24.56 -12.65 -12.50
C ARG A 293 -23.31 -13.02 -11.72
N HIS A 294 -23.51 -13.46 -10.48
CA HIS A 294 -22.46 -14.07 -9.66
C HIS A 294 -22.16 -15.49 -10.17
N GLY A 295 -20.88 -15.84 -10.29
CA GLY A 295 -20.40 -17.12 -10.79
C GLY A 295 -19.30 -16.99 -11.84
N GLN A 296 -18.75 -18.12 -12.28
CA GLN A 296 -17.89 -18.20 -13.46
C GLN A 296 -18.71 -18.71 -14.65
N GLU A 297 -18.46 -18.16 -15.83
CA GLU A 297 -19.04 -18.68 -17.07
C GLU A 297 -18.60 -20.15 -17.24
N LEU A 298 -19.58 -21.08 -17.24
CA LEU A 298 -19.32 -22.48 -17.55
C LEU A 298 -18.96 -22.55 -19.04
N LYS A 299 -17.70 -22.84 -19.33
CA LYS A 299 -17.21 -23.13 -20.69
C LYS A 299 -17.69 -24.49 -21.17
#